data_AF-A0A7X8UUI4-F1
#
_entry.id   AF-A0A7X8UUI4-F1
#
_cell.length_a   1.000
_cell.length_b   1.000
_cell.length_c   1.000
_cell.angle_alpha   90.00
_cell.angle_beta   90.00
_cell.angle_gamma   90.00
#
_symmetry.space_group_name_H-M   'P 1'
#
loop_
_entity.id
_entity.type
_entity.pdbx_description
1 polymer ?
#
loop_
_entity_poly.entity_id
_entity_poly.type
_entity_poly.pdbx_seq_one_letter_code
_entity_poly.pdbx_strand_id
1 'polypeptide(L)'
;MATPLVDCPREYRWSSASAHLAGRDDTLVKFAPLLEMVGDWNKFLAVPEPADLGDRLRHHESTGHPLGTPDFLARIELILNRVLKPRKPGRKPKTKAN
;
A
#
# COMPACT_ATOMS: atom_id res chain seq x y z
N MET A 1 -1.74 20.48 9.37
CA MET A 1 -2.86 19.62 8.98
C MET A 1 -2.96 19.66 7.47
N ALA A 2 -2.81 18.53 6.78
CA ALA A 2 -3.00 18.49 5.34
C ALA A 2 -4.50 18.66 5.05
N THR A 3 -4.85 19.60 4.18
CA THR A 3 -6.22 19.82 3.73
C THR A 3 -6.64 18.64 2.84
N PRO A 4 -7.84 18.08 3.00
CA PRO A 4 -8.34 17.07 2.07
C PRO A 4 -8.42 17.67 0.66
N LEU A 5 -8.01 16.92 -0.36
CA LEU A 5 -8.06 17.37 -1.75
C LEU A 5 -9.51 17.44 -2.28
N VAL A 6 -10.40 16.61 -1.74
CA VAL A 6 -11.83 16.53 -2.04
C VAL A 6 -12.60 16.11 -0.79
N ASP A 7 -13.89 16.45 -0.71
CA ASP A 7 -14.76 16.05 0.40
C ASP A 7 -15.18 14.57 0.33
N CYS A 8 -15.24 14.01 -0.89
CA CYS A 8 -15.66 12.63 -1.13
C CYS A 8 -14.67 11.87 -2.03
N PRO A 9 -14.21 10.65 -1.67
CA PRO A 9 -13.21 9.90 -2.45
C PRO A 9 -13.59 9.67 -3.92
N ARG A 10 -14.89 9.54 -4.22
CA ARG A 10 -15.42 9.37 -5.59
C ARG A 10 -15.09 10.54 -6.52
N GLU A 11 -14.92 11.74 -5.98
CA GLU A 11 -14.74 12.98 -6.75
C GLU A 11 -13.28 13.23 -7.12
N TYR A 12 -12.36 12.43 -6.58
CA TYR A 12 -10.95 12.62 -6.84
C TYR A 12 -10.58 12.17 -8.26
N ARG A 13 -10.44 13.16 -9.17
CA ARG A 13 -10.21 12.95 -10.61
C ARG A 13 -8.97 12.13 -10.94
N TRP A 14 -7.96 12.13 -10.07
CA TRP A 14 -6.72 11.37 -10.25
C TRP A 14 -6.75 10.00 -9.56
N SER A 15 -7.94 9.43 -9.40
CA SER A 15 -8.14 8.05 -8.94
C SER A 15 -9.11 7.29 -9.83
N SER A 16 -8.98 5.96 -9.84
CA SER A 16 -9.93 5.05 -10.50
C SER A 16 -11.22 4.83 -9.70
N ALA A 17 -11.40 5.49 -8.54
CA ALA A 17 -12.55 5.29 -7.67
C ALA A 17 -13.88 5.50 -8.42
N SER A 18 -13.94 6.49 -9.31
CA SER A 18 -15.11 6.77 -10.14
C SER A 18 -15.46 5.62 -11.10
N ALA A 19 -14.46 4.98 -11.73
CA ALA A 19 -14.64 3.84 -12.61
C ALA A 19 -15.16 2.61 -11.84
N HIS A 20 -14.60 2.35 -10.66
CA HIS A 20 -15.07 1.27 -9.79
C HIS A 20 -16.51 1.47 -9.30
N LEU A 21 -16.91 2.71 -9.03
CA LEU A 21 -18.29 3.03 -8.62
C LEU A 21 -19.27 3.01 -9.79
N ALA A 22 -18.82 3.33 -11.01
CA ALA A 22 -19.64 3.26 -12.22
C ALA A 22 -19.84 1.82 -12.72
N GLY A 23 -19.00 0.89 -12.25
CA GLY A 23 -19.00 -0.50 -12.69
C GLY A 23 -18.66 -0.69 -14.16
N ARG A 24 -17.86 0.23 -14.72
CA ARG A 24 -17.45 0.23 -16.13
C ARG A 24 -15.95 0.38 -16.21
N ASP A 25 -15.36 -0.38 -17.13
CA ASP A 25 -13.98 -0.18 -17.53
C ASP A 25 -13.79 1.25 -18.06
N ASP A 26 -12.63 1.83 -17.76
CA ASP A 26 -12.21 3.11 -18.35
C ASP A 26 -10.86 2.96 -19.06
N THR A 27 -10.30 4.07 -19.53
CA THR A 27 -9.01 4.08 -20.25
C THR A 27 -7.84 3.54 -19.42
N LEU A 28 -7.95 3.51 -18.09
CA LEU A 28 -6.88 3.18 -17.16
C LEU A 28 -7.08 1.85 -16.43
N VAL A 29 -8.33 1.39 -16.26
CA VAL A 29 -8.65 0.27 -15.37
C VAL A 29 -9.71 -0.67 -15.96
N LYS A 30 -9.44 -1.97 -15.81
CA LYS A 30 -10.44 -3.05 -15.96
C LYS A 30 -11.14 -3.27 -14.63
N PHE A 31 -12.45 -3.09 -14.60
CA PHE A 31 -13.27 -3.12 -13.40
C PHE A 31 -13.49 -4.53 -12.84
N ALA A 32 -13.70 -5.53 -13.70
CA ALA A 32 -14.16 -6.86 -13.30
C ALA A 32 -13.32 -7.54 -12.19
N PRO A 33 -11.97 -7.59 -12.25
CA PRO A 33 -11.17 -8.29 -11.24
C PRO A 33 -11.30 -7.67 -9.84
N LEU A 34 -11.39 -6.34 -9.78
CA LEU A 34 -11.47 -5.61 -8.53
C LEU A 34 -12.89 -5.60 -7.95
N LEU A 35 -13.92 -5.71 -8.81
CA LEU A 35 -15.28 -5.97 -8.35
C LEU A 35 -15.38 -7.33 -7.64
N GLU A 36 -14.79 -8.38 -8.21
CA GLU A 36 -14.82 -9.73 -7.63
C GLU A 36 -14.16 -9.79 -6.25
N MET A 37 -13.11 -8.99 -6.02
CA MET A 37 -12.37 -8.96 -4.75
C MET A 37 -13.07 -8.13 -3.67
N VAL A 38 -13.64 -6.97 -4.03
CA VAL A 38 -14.13 -5.96 -3.06
C VAL A 38 -15.65 -5.98 -2.94
N GLY A 39 -16.36 -6.32 -4.03
CA GLY A 39 -17.81 -6.25 -4.11
C GLY A 39 -18.32 -4.80 -4.14
N ASP A 40 -18.96 -4.37 -3.07
CA ASP A 40 -19.60 -3.05 -3.00
C ASP A 40 -18.57 -1.94 -2.71
N TRP A 41 -18.09 -1.32 -3.78
CA TRP A 41 -17.12 -0.22 -3.73
C TRP A 41 -17.61 1.01 -2.98
N ASN A 42 -18.91 1.29 -2.97
CA ASN A 42 -19.43 2.44 -2.25
C ASN A 42 -19.33 2.22 -0.73
N LYS A 43 -19.65 1.01 -0.27
CA LYS A 43 -19.44 0.62 1.13
C LYS A 43 -17.97 0.58 1.48
N PHE A 44 -17.12 0.02 0.61
CA PHE A 44 -15.68 -0.07 0.85
C PHE A 44 -15.05 1.30 1.11
N LEU A 45 -15.33 2.29 0.25
CA LEU A 45 -14.78 3.65 0.38
C LEU A 45 -15.35 4.45 1.56
N ALA A 46 -16.49 4.04 2.11
CA ALA A 46 -17.09 4.64 3.29
C ALA A 46 -16.49 4.10 4.60
N VAL A 47 -15.72 3.01 4.56
CA VAL A 47 -15.06 2.47 5.75
C VAL A 47 -13.91 3.40 6.15
N PRO A 48 -13.89 3.91 7.39
CA PRO A 48 -12.77 4.69 7.86
C PRO A 48 -11.54 3.82 8.03
N GLU A 49 -10.39 4.34 7.63
CA GLU A 49 -9.11 3.69 7.83
C GLU A 49 -8.72 3.67 9.32
N PRO A 50 -7.90 2.69 9.76
CA PRO A 50 -7.28 2.73 11.08
C PRO A 50 -6.52 4.04 11.29
N ALA A 51 -6.67 4.65 12.46
CA ALA A 51 -6.09 5.96 12.76
C ALA A 51 -4.55 6.01 12.59
N ASP A 52 -3.87 4.87 12.80
CA ASP A 52 -2.42 4.72 12.69
C ASP A 52 -1.93 4.37 11.27
N LEU A 53 -2.83 4.00 10.35
CA LEU A 53 -2.46 3.49 9.03
C LEU A 53 -1.64 4.51 8.24
N GLY A 54 -2.07 5.78 8.25
CA GLY A 54 -1.36 6.86 7.56
C GLY A 54 0.05 7.11 8.10
N ASP A 55 0.24 7.01 9.42
CA ASP A 55 1.57 7.16 10.04
C ASP A 55 2.48 5.99 9.67
N ARG A 56 1.94 4.76 9.67
CA ARG A 56 2.68 3.55 9.26
C ARG A 56 3.10 3.62 7.81
N LEU A 57 2.21 4.00 6.89
CA LEU A 57 2.56 4.16 5.48
C LEU A 57 3.71 5.16 5.31
N ARG A 58 3.61 6.35 5.91
CA ARG A 58 4.67 7.37 5.87
C ARG A 58 6.00 6.90 6.46
N HIS A 59 5.96 6.15 7.57
CA HIS A 59 7.17 5.56 8.15
C HIS A 59 7.85 4.56 7.21
N HIS A 60 7.07 3.70 6.56
CA HIS A 60 7.59 2.69 5.65
C HIS A 60 8.03 3.26 4.29
N GLU A 61 7.37 4.32 3.81
CA GLU A 61 7.80 5.10 2.63
C GLU A 61 9.13 5.82 2.88
N SER A 62 9.29 6.45 4.04
CA SER A 62 10.51 7.21 4.38
C SER A 62 11.72 6.31 4.64
N THR A 63 11.51 5.14 5.26
CA THR A 63 12.59 4.18 5.54
C THR A 63 12.91 3.28 4.35
N GLY A 64 11.98 3.14 3.40
CA GLY A 64 12.09 2.24 2.26
C GLY A 64 11.87 0.76 2.60
N HIS A 65 11.45 0.45 3.83
CA HIS A 65 11.12 -0.92 4.24
C HIS A 65 9.64 -1.21 3.97
N PRO A 66 9.30 -2.33 3.32
CA PRO A 66 7.89 -2.65 3.03
C PRO A 66 7.07 -2.89 4.30
N LEU A 67 5.83 -2.39 4.30
CA LEU A 67 4.83 -2.68 5.32
C LEU A 67 4.08 -3.97 4.95
N GLY A 68 3.99 -4.93 5.88
CA GLY A 68 3.24 -6.16 5.64
C GLY A 68 3.41 -7.21 6.75
N THR A 69 2.70 -8.33 6.62
CA THR A 69 2.82 -9.45 7.57
C THR A 69 4.18 -10.16 7.44
N PRO A 70 4.65 -10.87 8.47
CA PRO A 70 5.92 -11.60 8.40
C PRO A 70 6.00 -12.58 7.22
N ASP A 71 4.90 -13.27 6.91
CA ASP A 71 4.81 -14.21 5.79
C ASP A 71 4.85 -13.50 4.44
N PHE A 72 4.17 -12.36 4.32
CA PHE A 72 4.22 -11.52 3.12
C PHE A 72 5.64 -11.04 2.86
N LEU A 73 6.32 -10.53 3.89
CA LEU A 73 7.69 -10.06 3.80
C LEU A 73 8.64 -11.20 3.40
N ALA A 74 8.52 -12.38 4.02
CA ALA A 74 9.33 -13.54 3.67
C ALA A 74 9.15 -13.97 2.21
N ARG A 75 7.92 -13.93 1.69
CA ARG A 75 7.63 -14.22 0.28
C ARG A 75 8.30 -13.22 -0.66
N ILE A 76 8.23 -11.92 -0.37
CA ILE A 76 8.87 -10.90 -1.22
C ILE A 76 10.39 -10.99 -1.14
N GLU A 77 10.96 -11.23 0.04
CA GLU A 77 12.40 -11.45 0.19
C GLU A 77 12.89 -12.64 -0.67
N LEU A 78 12.10 -13.72 -0.74
CA LEU A 78 12.37 -14.87 -1.60
C LEU A 78 12.30 -14.52 -3.08
N ILE A 79 11.24 -13.84 -3.52
CA ILE A 79 11.04 -13.46 -4.93
C ILE A 79 12.14 -12.50 -5.41
N LEU A 80 12.50 -11.52 -4.59
CA LEU A 80 13.50 -10.51 -4.94
C LEU A 80 14.94 -10.98 -4.69
N ASN A 81 15.12 -12.10 -4.00
CA ASN A 81 16.41 -12.58 -3.50
C ASN A 81 17.19 -11.47 -2.75
N ARG A 82 16.48 -10.70 -1.93
CA ARG A 82 17.00 -9.54 -1.18
C ARG A 82 16.42 -9.54 0.22
N VAL A 83 17.22 -9.11 1.19
CA VAL A 83 16.73 -8.87 2.56
C VAL A 83 16.05 -7.51 2.61
N LEU A 84 14.76 -7.50 2.94
CA LEU A 84 13.92 -6.31 3.02
C LEU A 84 13.68 -5.89 4.47
N LYS A 85 13.79 -6.82 5.41
CA LYS A 85 13.63 -6.53 6.83
C LYS A 85 14.73 -5.58 7.33
N PRO A 86 14.39 -4.66 8.25
CA PRO A 86 15.38 -3.80 8.90
C PRO A 86 16.47 -4.66 9.55
N ARG A 87 17.73 -4.31 9.29
CA ARG A 87 18.89 -4.92 9.95
C ARG A 87 19.40 -3.98 11.04
N LYS A 88 20.22 -4.51 11.95
CA LYS A 88 20.89 -3.69 12.98
C LYS A 88 21.53 -2.47 12.30
N PRO A 89 21.13 -1.25 12.72
CA PRO A 89 21.75 -0.02 12.21
C PRO A 89 23.25 -0.02 12.49
N GLY A 90 24.01 0.60 11.60
CA GLY A 90 25.45 0.76 11.76
C GLY A 90 26.30 -0.19 10.92
N ARG A 91 27.61 0.04 10.96
CA ARG A 91 28.58 -0.67 10.13
C ARG A 91 28.60 -2.16 10.49
N LYS A 92 28.64 -3.03 9.48
CA LYS A 92 28.88 -4.45 9.67
C LYS A 92 30.21 -4.65 10.43
N PRO A 93 30.26 -5.48 11.48
CA PRO A 93 31.51 -5.78 12.18
C PRO A 93 32.53 -6.34 11.18
N LYS A 94 33.80 -5.92 11.30
CA LYS A 94 34.88 -6.48 10.48
C LYS A 94 35.05 -7.95 10.88
N THR A 95 34.81 -8.86 9.95
CA THR A 95 35.21 -10.26 10.09
C THR A 95 36.73 -10.27 10.28
N LYS A 96 37.23 -10.82 11.39
CA LYS A 96 38.65 -11.11 11.51
C LYS A 96 38.95 -12.23 10.50
N ALA A 97 39.78 -11.95 9.50
CA ALA A 97 40.36 -12.99 8.68
C ALA A 97 41.32 -13.80 9.58
N ASN A 98 41.12 -15.11 9.63
CA ASN A 98 42.15 -16.06 10.04
C ASN A 98 43.07 -16.32 8.85
#